data_AF-A0A956VI19-F1
#
_entry.id   AF-A0A956VI19-F1
#
_cell.length_a   1.000
_cell.length_b   1.000
_cell.length_c   1.000
_cell.angle_alpha   90.00
_cell.angle_beta   90.00
_cell.angle_gamma   90.00
#
_symmetry.space_group_name_H-M   'P 1'
#
loop_
_entity.id
_entity.type
_entity.pdbx_description
1 polymer ?
#
loop_
_entity_poly.entity_id
_entity_poly.type
_entity_poly.pdbx_seq_one_letter_code
_entity_poly.pdbx_strand_id
1 'polypeptide(L)' 'MRQFARSGDGDVKKLAGAGNEWRLRVGDWRVRFTLWGDGAELHVLAVALRRDAYR' A
#
# COMPACT_ATOMS: atom_id res chain seq x y z
N MET A 1 7.95 5.45 14.19
CA MET A 1 6.75 4.86 13.54
C MET A 1 6.30 5.82 12.45
N ARG A 2 6.39 5.44 11.17
CA ARG A 2 5.95 6.29 10.04
C ARG A 2 4.47 5.98 9.73
N GLN A 3 3.61 7.00 9.66
CA GLN A 3 2.18 6.85 9.43
C GLN A 3 1.83 7.36 8.02
N PHE A 4 1.80 6.47 7.03
CA PHE A 4 1.58 6.86 5.63
C PHE A 4 0.27 7.63 5.44
N ALA A 5 -0.84 7.13 5.97
CA ALA A 5 -2.16 7.78 5.80
C ALA A 5 -2.23 9.21 6.38
N ARG A 6 -1.40 9.54 7.37
CA ARG A 6 -1.40 10.85 8.03
C ARG A 6 -0.40 11.83 7.41
N SER A 7 0.74 11.32 6.95
CA SER A 7 1.90 12.15 6.58
C SER A 7 2.28 12.07 5.11
N GLY A 8 1.74 11.10 4.37
CA GLY A 8 2.23 10.76 3.04
C GLY A 8 3.64 10.13 3.04
N ASP A 9 4.30 10.06 4.19
CA ASP A 9 5.66 9.54 4.33
C ASP A 9 5.64 8.01 4.47
N GLY A 10 6.31 7.33 3.54
CA GLY A 10 6.44 5.88 3.51
C GLY A 10 7.03 5.38 2.19
N ASP A 11 7.55 4.15 2.17
CA ASP A 11 7.97 3.48 0.92
C ASP A 11 6.72 2.97 0.20
N VAL A 12 6.11 3.88 -0.56
CA VAL A 12 4.92 3.65 -1.36
C VAL A 12 5.25 3.65 -2.84
N LYS A 13 4.79 2.62 -3.54
CA LYS A 13 4.91 2.53 -5.00
C LYS A 13 3.59 2.14 -5.62
N LYS A 14 3.23 2.83 -6.72
CA LYS A 14 2.12 2.40 -7.58
C LYS A 14 2.47 1.08 -8.25
N LEU A 15 1.54 0.13 -8.27
CA LEU A 15 1.71 -1.13 -8.98
C LEU A 15 1.39 -0.93 -10.47
N ALA A 16 2.10 -1.63 -11.34
CA ALA A 16 1.85 -1.59 -12.77
C ALA A 16 0.61 -2.43 -13.11
N GLY A 17 -0.31 -1.87 -13.91
CA GLY A 17 -1.56 -2.53 -14.31
C GLY A 17 -2.68 -1.52 -14.58
N ALA A 18 -3.88 -2.01 -14.88
CA ALA A 18 -5.06 -1.20 -15.18
C ALA A 18 -5.76 -0.61 -13.92
N GLY A 19 -5.36 -1.04 -12.71
CA GLY A 19 -5.96 -0.60 -11.44
C GLY A 19 -5.22 0.57 -10.77
N ASN A 20 -5.96 1.39 -10.00
CA ASN A 20 -5.38 2.43 -9.13
C ASN A 20 -4.76 1.83 -7.85
N GLU A 21 -3.94 0.80 -7.99
CA GLU A 21 -3.35 0.05 -6.90
C GLU A 21 -1.97 0.55 -6.49
N TRP A 22 -1.73 0.53 -5.19
CA TRP A 22 -0.52 0.99 -4.54
C TRP A 22 -0.04 -0.05 -3.55
N ARG A 23 1.26 -0.03 -3.28
CA ARG A 23 1.91 -0.88 -2.29
C ARG A 23 2.72 -0.04 -1.33
N LEU A 24 2.41 -0.18 -0.04
CA LEU A 24 3.22 0.34 1.07
C LEU A 24 4.09 -0.77 1.65
N ARG A 25 5.36 -0.47 1.93
CA ARG A 25 6.30 -1.36 2.61
C ARG A 25 6.54 -0.88 4.05
N VAL A 26 6.35 -1.78 5.01
CA VAL A 26 6.61 -1.52 6.43
C VAL A 26 7.41 -2.68 7.00
N GLY A 27 8.75 -2.55 7.00
CA GLY A 27 9.64 -3.66 7.38
C GLY A 27 9.40 -4.88 6.50
N ASP A 28 8.95 -5.98 7.10
CA ASP A 28 8.61 -7.22 6.39
C ASP A 28 7.17 -7.26 5.85
N TRP A 29 6.34 -6.28 6.17
CA TRP A 29 4.96 -6.22 5.67
C TRP A 29 4.85 -5.49 4.34
N ARG A 30 3.92 -5.96 3.51
CA ARG A 30 3.47 -5.31 2.28
C ARG A 30 1.97 -5.14 2.36
N VAL A 31 1.53 -3.90 2.20
CA VAL A 31 0.10 -3.54 2.20
C VAL A 31 -0.25 -3.11 0.79
N ARG A 32 -1.22 -3.80 0.16
CA ARG A 32 -1.83 -3.37 -1.10
C ARG A 32 -3.08 -2.58 -0.81
N PHE A 33 -3.25 -1.44 -1.46
CA PHE A 33 -4.41 -0.59 -1.28
C PHE A 33 -4.74 0.19 -2.56
N THR A 34 -5.95 0.72 -2.61
CA THR A 34 -6.38 1.70 -3.63
C THR A 34 -6.68 3.03 -2.97
N LEU A 35 -6.54 4.10 -3.74
CA LEU A 35 -6.94 5.45 -3.34
C LEU A 35 -8.22 5.84 -4.08
N TRP A 36 -9.17 6.42 -3.34
CA TRP A 36 -10.45 6.91 -3.84
C TRP A 36 -10.67 8.35 -3.43
N GLY A 37 -11.58 9.04 -4.12
CA GLY A 37 -11.93 10.44 -3.83
C GLY A 37 -10.70 11.35 -3.78
N ASP A 38 -9.88 11.32 -4.84
CA ASP A 38 -8.62 12.08 -4.95
C ASP A 38 -7.60 11.81 -3.82
N GLY A 39 -7.67 10.62 -3.21
CA GLY A 39 -6.76 10.22 -2.12
C GLY A 39 -7.28 10.54 -0.73
N ALA A 40 -8.53 11.01 -0.60
CA ALA A 40 -9.19 11.17 0.69
C ALA A 40 -9.47 9.84 1.39
N GLU A 41 -9.63 8.76 0.62
CA GLU A 41 -9.94 7.44 1.15
C GLU A 41 -8.94 6.40 0.67
N LEU A 42 -8.49 5.55 1.59
CA LEU A 42 -7.56 4.46 1.35
C LEU A 42 -8.24 3.13 1.68
N HIS A 43 -8.42 2.29 0.67
CA HIS A 43 -9.03 0.97 0.82
C HIS A 43 -7.95 -0.10 0.81
N VAL A 44 -7.77 -0.79 1.94
CA VAL A 44 -6.78 -1.88 2.05
C VAL A 44 -7.33 -3.12 1.36
N LEU A 45 -6.62 -3.59 0.34
CA LEU A 45 -6.97 -4.79 -0.41
C LEU A 45 -6.37 -6.05 0.20
N ALA A 46 -5.12 -5.95 0.69
CA ALA A 46 -4.42 -7.08 1.31
C ALA A 46 -3.29 -6.60 2.20
N VAL A 47 -3.04 -7.37 3.27
CA VAL A 47 -1.86 -7.22 4.14
C VAL A 47 -1.15 -8.56 4.17
N ALA A 48 0.11 -8.58 3.74
CA ALA A 48 0.89 -9.81 3.65
C ALA A 48 2.33 -9.61 4.14
N LEU A 49 2.94 -10.68 4.64
CA LEU A 49 4.36 -10.72 4.92
C LEU A 49 5.17 -10.89 3.63
N ARG A 50 6.42 -10.43 3.64
CA ARG A 50 7.36 -10.55 2.51
C ARG A 50 7.47 -11.98 1.98
N ARG A 51 7.44 -12.95 2.89
CA ARG A 51 7.56 -14.38 2.58
C ARG A 51 6.30 -15.01 1.98
N ASP A 52 5.13 -14.40 2.20
CA ASP A 52 3.85 -14.91 1.70
C ASP A 52 3.48 -14.31 0.32
N ALA A 53 4.23 -13.29 -0.15
CA ALA A 53 3.97 -12.64 -1.44
C ALA A 53 4.49 -13.41 -2.67
N TYR A 54 5.19 -14.52 -2.48
CA TYR A 54 5.80 -15.34 -3.54
C TYR A 54 5.37 -16.82 -3.51
N ARG A 55 4.28 -17.15 -2.82
CA ARG A 55 3.73 -18.50 -2.82
C ARG A 55 2.39 -18.54 -3.55
#